data_AF-A0A653WRM9-F1
#
_entry.id   AF-A0A653WRM9-F1
#
_cell.length_a   1.000
_cell.length_b   1.000
_cell.length_c   1.000
_cell.angle_alpha   90.00
_cell.angle_beta   90.00
_cell.angle_gamma   90.00
#
_symmetry.space_group_name_H-M   'P 1'
#
loop_
_entity.id
_entity.type
_entity.pdbx_description
1 polymer ?
#
loop_
_entity_poly.entity_id
_entity_poly.type
_entity_poly.pdbx_seq_one_letter_code
_entity_poly.pdbx_strand_id
1 'polypeptide(L)'
;MFEKFAGDTRRIVGYAMEEARSRGDKRLGTEHLLLGALHEPQPSAVLGISLEDAHKAASRLDAAALKAIGLEAGDLKGASMPTTGRKPPFSSGAKEVMANMVKQAMGQKSRQITTSNLLVALLDREEHDPVSALLEELKVDKATVRARLG
;
A
#
# COMPACT_ATOMS: atom_id res chain seq x y z
N MET A 1 20.24 2.15 -3.43
CA MET A 1 19.00 2.93 -3.20
C MET A 1 18.40 2.63 -1.82
N PHE A 2 18.09 1.36 -1.51
CA PHE A 2 17.46 0.96 -0.24
C PHE A 2 18.34 1.13 1.02
N GLU A 3 19.65 1.40 0.89
CA GLU A 3 20.54 1.56 2.04
C GLU A 3 20.22 2.79 2.91
N LYS A 4 19.55 3.80 2.33
CA LYS A 4 19.06 4.96 3.08
C LYS A 4 17.71 4.72 3.76
N PHE A 5 17.06 3.59 3.48
CA PHE A 5 15.77 3.26 4.10
C PHE A 5 15.99 2.69 5.49
N ALA A 6 15.20 3.18 6.45
CA ALA A 6 15.16 2.62 7.79
C ALA A 6 14.81 1.12 7.74
N GLY A 7 15.17 0.39 8.79
CA GLY A 7 15.04 -1.07 8.84
C GLY A 7 13.59 -1.54 8.68
N ASP A 8 12.67 -0.87 9.36
CA ASP A 8 11.22 -1.06 9.25
C ASP A 8 10.70 -0.75 7.85
N THR A 9 11.10 0.37 7.26
CA THR A 9 10.66 0.76 5.91
C THR A 9 11.12 -0.26 4.85
N ARG A 10 12.31 -0.87 5.02
CA ARG A 10 12.75 -1.97 4.15
C ARG A 10 11.91 -3.23 4.32
N ARG A 11 11.51 -3.57 5.56
CA ARG A 11 10.62 -4.72 5.82
C ARG A 11 9.25 -4.50 5.20
N ILE A 12 8.67 -3.31 5.34
CA ILE A 12 7.39 -2.92 4.73
C ILE A 12 7.38 -3.17 3.22
N VAL A 13 8.45 -2.82 2.51
CA VAL A 13 8.57 -3.10 1.06
C VAL A 13 8.60 -4.61 0.78
N GLY A 14 9.23 -5.40 1.66
CA GLY A 14 9.18 -6.86 1.62
C GLY A 14 7.75 -7.39 1.76
N TYR A 15 7.02 -6.94 2.77
CA TYR A 15 5.62 -7.30 2.97
C TYR A 15 4.75 -6.88 1.79
N ALA A 16 4.94 -5.68 1.23
CA ALA A 16 4.21 -5.23 0.05
C ALA A 16 4.43 -6.14 -1.18
N MET A 17 5.62 -6.72 -1.33
CA MET A 17 5.90 -7.70 -2.39
C MET A 17 5.21 -9.05 -2.12
N GLU A 18 5.06 -9.44 -0.86
CA GLU A 18 4.34 -10.64 -0.46
C GLU A 18 2.83 -10.47 -0.66
N GLU A 19 2.29 -9.32 -0.27
CA GLU A 19 0.90 -8.92 -0.51
C GLU A 19 0.56 -9.00 -2.00
N ALA A 20 1.32 -8.32 -2.87
CA ALA A 20 1.12 -8.37 -4.31
C ALA A 20 1.20 -9.79 -4.87
N ARG A 21 2.12 -10.61 -4.37
CA ARG A 21 2.24 -12.00 -4.81
C ARG A 21 1.05 -12.85 -4.36
N SER A 22 0.62 -12.70 -3.11
CA SER A 22 -0.49 -13.47 -2.54
C SER A 22 -1.81 -13.19 -3.26
N ARG A 23 -2.01 -11.94 -3.70
CA ARG A 23 -3.16 -11.53 -4.53
C ARG A 23 -3.01 -11.90 -5.99
N GLY A 24 -1.83 -12.38 -6.41
CA GLY A 24 -1.56 -12.76 -7.79
C GLY A 24 -1.31 -11.58 -8.73
N ASP A 25 -1.03 -10.40 -8.17
CA ASP A 25 -0.84 -9.18 -8.94
C ASP A 25 0.51 -9.17 -9.66
N LYS A 26 0.47 -8.83 -10.95
CA LYS A 26 1.66 -8.80 -11.81
C LYS A 26 2.64 -7.69 -11.44
N ARG A 27 2.21 -6.72 -10.64
CA ARG A 27 2.97 -5.53 -10.26
C ARG A 27 2.68 -5.17 -8.82
N LEU A 28 3.69 -4.64 -8.14
CA LEU A 28 3.52 -4.04 -6.81
C LEU A 28 2.90 -2.65 -6.98
N GLY A 29 1.65 -2.52 -6.56
CA GLY A 29 0.85 -1.29 -6.55
C GLY A 29 1.06 -0.43 -5.30
N THR A 30 0.39 0.72 -5.24
CA THR A 30 0.41 1.63 -4.08
C THR A 30 -0.42 1.09 -2.92
N GLU A 31 -1.53 0.42 -3.21
CA GLU A 31 -2.35 -0.35 -2.27
C GLU A 31 -1.54 -1.44 -1.59
N HIS A 32 -0.62 -2.08 -2.31
CA HIS A 32 0.29 -3.08 -1.75
C HIS A 32 1.31 -2.47 -0.78
N LEU A 33 1.77 -1.24 -1.04
CA LEU A 33 2.64 -0.53 -0.10
C LEU A 33 1.89 -0.20 1.19
N LEU A 34 0.61 0.16 1.11
CA LEU A 34 -0.23 0.36 2.28
C LEU A 34 -0.45 -0.94 3.06
N LEU A 35 -0.84 -2.03 2.38
CA LEU A 35 -1.00 -3.35 3.00
C LEU A 35 0.30 -3.81 3.66
N GLY A 36 1.43 -3.67 2.97
CA GLY A 36 2.75 -3.96 3.51
C GLY A 36 3.12 -3.12 4.73
N ALA A 37 2.66 -1.86 4.80
CA ALA A 37 2.88 -1.01 5.96
C ALA A 37 2.08 -1.49 7.19
N LEU A 38 0.87 -2.01 6.98
CA LEU A 38 -0.01 -2.49 8.04
C LEU A 38 0.46 -3.79 8.71
N HIS A 39 1.50 -4.44 8.20
CA HIS A 39 2.22 -5.51 8.92
C HIS A 39 3.02 -4.98 10.11
N GLU A 40 3.39 -3.70 10.10
CA GLU A 40 4.11 -3.06 11.21
C GLU A 40 3.12 -2.36 12.15
N PRO A 41 3.39 -2.39 13.48
CA PRO A 41 2.45 -1.85 14.47
C PRO A 41 2.31 -0.33 14.41
N GLN A 42 3.37 0.39 14.04
CA GLN A 42 3.35 1.86 14.02
C GLN A 42 2.41 2.41 12.93
N PRO A 43 2.47 1.97 11.67
CA PRO A 43 1.49 2.37 10.66
C PRO A 43 0.06 2.02 11.03
N SER A 44 -0.18 0.81 11.54
CA SER A 44 -1.51 0.37 11.97
C SER A 44 -2.07 1.29 13.06
N ALA A 45 -1.27 1.64 14.07
CA ALA A 45 -1.68 2.56 15.13
C ALA A 45 -1.93 3.98 14.62
N VAL A 46 -1.09 4.50 13.72
CA VAL A 46 -1.25 5.85 13.16
C VAL A 46 -2.51 5.97 12.30
N LEU A 47 -2.76 4.97 11.45
CA LEU A 47 -3.94 4.91 10.58
C LEU A 47 -5.22 4.55 11.35
N GLY A 48 -5.09 3.84 12.49
CA GLY A 48 -6.23 3.28 13.20
C GLY A 48 -6.89 2.11 12.46
N ILE A 49 -6.12 1.40 11.63
CA ILE A 49 -6.60 0.34 10.74
C ILE A 49 -5.81 -0.94 10.98
N SER A 50 -6.49 -2.08 11.03
CA SER A 50 -5.86 -3.40 11.07
C SER A 50 -5.57 -3.90 9.64
N LEU A 51 -4.56 -4.76 9.49
CA LEU A 51 -4.29 -5.44 8.22
C LEU A 51 -5.51 -6.23 7.72
N GLU A 52 -6.23 -6.89 8.63
CA GLU A 52 -7.42 -7.67 8.30
C GLU A 52 -8.53 -6.80 7.70
N ASP A 53 -8.79 -5.63 8.28
CA ASP A 53 -9.80 -4.70 7.75
C ASP A 53 -9.40 -4.18 6.37
N ALA A 54 -8.10 -3.91 6.16
CA ALA A 54 -7.57 -3.50 4.88
C ALA A 54 -7.69 -4.60 3.80
N HIS A 55 -7.45 -5.86 4.14
CA HIS A 55 -7.70 -6.98 3.23
C HIS A 55 -9.18 -7.09 2.86
N LYS A 56 -10.09 -7.01 3.84
CA LYS A 56 -11.54 -7.03 3.57
C LYS A 56 -11.97 -5.86 2.68
N ALA A 57 -11.44 -4.66 2.91
CA ALA A 57 -11.69 -3.48 2.09
C ALA A 57 -11.21 -3.68 0.65
N ALA A 58 -9.97 -4.16 0.46
CA ALA A 58 -9.44 -4.46 -0.86
C ALA A 58 -10.30 -5.50 -1.61
N SER A 59 -10.73 -6.58 -0.93
CA SER A 59 -11.63 -7.57 -1.54
C SER A 59 -12.99 -7.00 -1.95
N ARG A 60 -13.54 -6.04 -1.19
CA ARG A 60 -14.79 -5.36 -1.56
C ARG A 60 -14.61 -4.48 -2.80
N LEU A 61 -13.48 -3.78 -2.91
CA LEU A 61 -13.15 -2.99 -4.11
C LEU A 61 -12.99 -3.89 -5.34
N ASP A 62 -12.30 -5.02 -5.20
CA ASP A 62 -12.13 -6.00 -6.29
C ASP A 62 -13.51 -6.54 -6.75
N ALA A 63 -14.38 -6.91 -5.80
CA ALA A 63 -15.73 -7.38 -6.11
C ALA A 63 -16.59 -6.29 -6.77
N ALA A 64 -16.49 -5.03 -6.32
CA ALA A 64 -17.18 -3.90 -6.93
C ALA A 64 -16.69 -3.63 -8.37
N ALA A 65 -15.38 -3.75 -8.62
CA ALA A 65 -14.79 -3.59 -9.94
C ALA A 65 -15.26 -4.68 -10.92
N LEU A 66 -15.33 -5.94 -10.47
CA LEU A 66 -15.91 -7.04 -11.26
C LEU A 66 -17.38 -6.80 -11.58
N LYS A 67 -18.16 -6.38 -10.56
CA LYS A 67 -19.58 -6.10 -10.72
C LYS A 67 -19.84 -4.96 -11.72
N ALA A 68 -18.98 -3.94 -11.74
CA ALA A 68 -19.08 -2.82 -12.67
C ALA A 68 -18.98 -3.25 -14.15
N ILE A 69 -18.33 -4.38 -14.44
CA ILE A 69 -18.25 -4.98 -15.79
C ILE A 69 -19.20 -6.17 -15.99
N GLY A 70 -20.15 -6.38 -15.07
CA GLY A 70 -21.16 -7.44 -15.14
C GLY A 70 -20.67 -8.82 -14.73
N LEU A 71 -19.57 -8.92 -13.96
CA LEU A 71 -19.06 -10.18 -13.41
C LEU A 71 -19.32 -10.27 -11.91
N GLU A 72 -19.75 -11.43 -11.42
CA GLU A 72 -19.88 -11.69 -9.99
C GLU A 72 -18.67 -12.50 -9.50
N ALA A 73 -18.09 -12.11 -8.36
CA ALA A 73 -16.89 -12.76 -7.83
C ALA A 73 -17.12 -14.25 -7.49
N GLY A 74 -18.35 -14.64 -7.17
CA GLY A 74 -18.73 -16.03 -6.89
C GLY A 74 -18.65 -16.96 -8.09
N ASP A 75 -18.69 -16.43 -9.31
CA ASP A 75 -18.59 -17.23 -10.55
C ASP A 75 -17.14 -17.63 -10.87
N LEU A 76 -16.17 -16.94 -10.27
CA LEU A 76 -14.76 -17.21 -10.44
C LEU A 76 -14.33 -18.29 -9.45
N LYS A 77 -14.22 -19.54 -9.91
CA LYS A 77 -13.56 -20.61 -9.15
C LYS A 77 -12.17 -20.14 -8.75
N GLY A 78 -11.92 -20.08 -7.43
CA GLY A 78 -10.66 -19.60 -6.85
C GLY A 78 -9.46 -20.32 -7.46
N ALA A 79 -8.85 -19.70 -8.46
CA ALA A 79 -7.56 -20.12 -8.94
C ALA A 79 -6.57 -19.81 -7.82
N SER A 80 -5.99 -20.86 -7.22
CA SER A 80 -4.89 -20.67 -6.29
C SER A 80 -3.76 -19.96 -7.03
N MET A 81 -3.54 -18.69 -6.71
CA MET A 81 -2.44 -17.95 -7.31
C MET A 81 -1.13 -18.52 -6.78
N PRO A 82 -0.12 -18.72 -7.63
CA PRO A 82 1.16 -19.24 -7.19
C PRO A 82 1.80 -18.26 -6.19
N THR A 83 1.93 -18.72 -4.95
CA THR A 83 2.64 -18.00 -3.88
C THR A 83 4.17 -18.05 -4.05
N THR A 84 4.64 -18.81 -5.04
CA THR A 84 6.05 -18.99 -5.39
C THR A 84 6.32 -18.38 -6.77
N GLY A 85 7.33 -17.52 -6.86
CA GLY A 85 7.64 -16.83 -8.11
C GLY A 85 8.50 -15.57 -7.92
N ARG A 86 8.89 -14.95 -9.04
CA ARG A 86 9.71 -13.74 -9.05
C ARG A 86 8.99 -12.60 -8.33
N LYS A 87 9.72 -11.78 -7.56
CA LYS A 87 9.19 -10.57 -6.92
C LYS A 87 8.57 -9.64 -7.98
N PRO A 88 7.30 -9.21 -7.83
CA PRO A 88 6.64 -8.38 -8.81
C PRO A 88 7.37 -7.02 -8.92
N PRO A 89 7.55 -6.48 -10.13
CA PRO A 89 8.13 -5.15 -10.30
C PRO A 89 7.15 -4.07 -9.82
N PHE A 90 7.68 -2.91 -9.40
CA PHE A 90 6.87 -1.76 -9.00
C PHE A 90 6.04 -1.22 -10.18
N SER A 91 4.77 -0.87 -9.93
CA SER A 91 3.93 -0.02 -10.79
C SER A 91 4.51 1.40 -10.95
N SER A 92 3.97 2.19 -11.88
CA SER A 92 4.31 3.61 -12.00
C SER A 92 3.97 4.36 -10.71
N GLY A 93 2.75 4.22 -10.20
CA GLY A 93 2.32 4.84 -8.95
C GLY A 93 3.19 4.44 -7.76
N ALA A 94 3.53 3.16 -7.61
CA ALA A 94 4.43 2.73 -6.53
C ALA A 94 5.85 3.29 -6.69
N LYS A 95 6.36 3.47 -7.91
CA LYS A 95 7.66 4.17 -8.13
C LYS A 95 7.57 5.64 -7.76
N GLU A 96 6.47 6.31 -8.07
CA GLU A 96 6.24 7.71 -7.70
C GLU A 96 6.19 7.89 -6.18
N VAL A 97 5.51 6.98 -5.46
CA VAL A 97 5.52 6.97 -3.99
C VAL A 97 6.96 6.87 -3.47
N MET A 98 7.75 5.93 -3.98
CA MET A 98 9.15 5.76 -3.56
C MET A 98 10.02 6.98 -3.88
N ALA A 99 9.79 7.63 -5.02
CA ALA A 99 10.48 8.88 -5.38
C ALA A 99 10.09 10.04 -4.45
N ASN A 100 8.81 10.15 -4.09
CA ASN A 100 8.31 11.16 -3.16
C ASN A 100 8.88 10.96 -1.75
N MET A 101 9.02 9.72 -1.27
CA MET A 101 9.69 9.42 0.00
C MET A 101 11.11 9.99 0.06
N VAL A 102 11.87 9.82 -1.03
CA VAL A 102 13.24 10.37 -1.15
C VAL A 102 13.20 11.90 -1.14
N LYS A 103 12.30 12.50 -1.93
CA LYS A 103 12.14 13.97 -2.02
C LYS A 103 11.80 14.58 -0.65
N GLN A 104 10.90 13.95 0.10
CA GLN A 104 10.52 14.39 1.45
C GLN A 104 11.70 14.30 2.42
N ALA A 105 12.38 13.16 2.47
CA ALA A 105 13.55 12.98 3.34
C ALA A 105 14.65 14.02 3.04
N MET A 106 14.89 14.34 1.77
CA MET A 106 15.82 15.40 1.37
C MET A 106 15.34 16.79 1.80
N GLY A 107 14.07 17.12 1.62
CA GLY A 107 13.49 18.40 2.06
C GLY A 107 13.57 18.59 3.58
N GLN A 108 13.43 17.51 4.35
CA GLN A 108 13.57 17.49 5.81
C GLN A 108 15.04 17.43 6.28
N LYS A 109 16.02 17.42 5.36
CA LYS A 109 17.45 17.19 5.65
C LYS A 109 17.71 15.91 6.46
N SER A 110 16.83 14.92 6.34
CA SER A 110 16.95 13.63 7.00
C SER A 110 18.00 12.76 6.29
N ARG A 111 18.78 12.03 7.09
CA ARG A 111 19.73 11.02 6.58
C ARG A 111 19.06 9.68 6.27
N GLN A 112 17.83 9.48 6.73
CA GLN A 112 17.07 8.24 6.57
C GLN A 112 15.71 8.49 5.94
N ILE A 113 15.28 7.54 5.11
CA ILE A 113 13.94 7.45 4.54
C ILE A 113 13.15 6.51 5.44
N THR A 114 12.09 7.03 6.04
CA THR A 114 11.36 6.37 7.15
C THR A 114 9.94 5.97 6.75
N THR A 115 9.29 5.25 7.64
CA THR A 115 7.89 4.83 7.49
C THR A 115 6.93 6.03 7.47
N SER A 116 7.23 7.11 8.19
CA SER A 116 6.46 8.36 8.08
C SER A 116 6.53 8.95 6.66
N ASN A 117 7.68 8.89 5.99
CA ASN A 117 7.79 9.35 4.59
C ASN A 117 6.92 8.50 3.66
N LEU A 118 6.82 7.19 3.91
CA LEU A 118 5.94 6.31 3.15
C LEU A 118 4.48 6.71 3.35
N LEU A 119 4.03 6.84 4.60
CA LEU A 119 2.63 7.16 4.90
C LEU A 119 2.22 8.51 4.32
N VAL A 120 3.05 9.55 4.45
CA VAL A 120 2.79 10.84 3.81
C VAL A 120 2.71 10.68 2.30
N ALA A 121 3.66 9.99 1.66
CA ALA A 121 3.66 9.78 0.21
C ALA A 121 2.43 9.00 -0.30
N LEU A 122 1.87 8.10 0.50
CA LEU A 122 0.63 7.37 0.19
C LEU A 122 -0.62 8.24 0.36
N LEU A 123 -0.69 9.05 1.42
CA LEU A 123 -1.82 9.96 1.66
C LEU A 123 -1.92 11.07 0.59
N ASP A 124 -0.79 11.41 -0.03
CA ASP A 124 -0.67 12.44 -1.07
C ASP A 124 -1.10 11.95 -2.47
N ARG A 125 -1.45 10.67 -2.62
CA ARG A 125 -1.87 10.11 -3.90
C ARG A 125 -3.22 10.67 -4.34
N GLU A 126 -3.36 10.82 -5.65
CA GLU A 126 -4.57 11.34 -6.31
C GLU A 126 -5.76 10.40 -6.12
N GLU A 127 -6.98 10.92 -6.32
CA GLU A 127 -8.25 10.21 -6.09
C GLU A 127 -8.34 8.87 -6.86
N HIS A 128 -7.84 8.82 -8.09
CA HIS A 128 -7.89 7.62 -8.93
C HIS A 128 -6.77 6.60 -8.66
N ASP A 129 -5.89 6.86 -7.69
CA ASP A 129 -4.83 5.93 -7.32
C ASP A 129 -5.40 4.78 -6.45
N PRO A 130 -5.00 3.51 -6.65
CA PRO A 130 -5.53 2.38 -5.88
C PRO A 130 -5.43 2.53 -4.36
N VAL A 131 -4.38 3.19 -3.85
CA VAL A 131 -4.26 3.44 -2.41
C VAL A 131 -5.28 4.46 -1.92
N SER A 132 -5.66 5.44 -2.75
CA SER A 132 -6.70 6.42 -2.39
C SER A 132 -8.05 5.75 -2.28
N ALA A 133 -8.42 4.93 -3.26
CA ALA A 133 -9.65 4.14 -3.22
C ALA A 133 -9.69 3.22 -1.98
N LEU A 134 -8.56 2.59 -1.64
CA LEU A 134 -8.47 1.74 -0.44
C LEU A 134 -8.61 2.54 0.86
N LEU A 135 -7.95 3.70 0.97
CA LEU A 135 -8.07 4.58 2.14
C LEU A 135 -9.50 5.13 2.31
N GLU A 136 -10.19 5.41 1.20
CA GLU A 136 -11.59 5.86 1.18
C GLU A 136 -12.55 4.74 1.62
N GLU A 137 -12.38 3.53 1.10
CA GLU A 137 -13.14 2.34 1.52
C GLU A 137 -12.92 2.05 3.02
N LEU A 138 -11.72 2.31 3.53
CA LEU A 138 -11.37 2.21 4.95
C LEU A 138 -11.81 3.41 5.79
N LYS A 139 -12.39 4.45 5.16
CA LYS A 139 -12.84 5.69 5.82
C LYS A 139 -11.73 6.38 6.62
N VAL A 140 -10.50 6.32 6.12
CA VAL A 140 -9.35 6.97 6.76
C VAL A 140 -9.45 8.47 6.54
N ASP A 141 -9.51 9.23 7.65
CA ASP A 141 -9.37 10.68 7.62
C ASP A 141 -7.91 11.06 7.35
N LYS A 142 -7.60 11.35 6.09
CA LYS A 142 -6.25 11.72 5.63
C LYS A 142 -5.70 12.96 6.38
N ALA A 143 -6.54 13.91 6.77
CA ALA A 143 -6.12 15.12 7.48
C ALA A 143 -5.71 14.80 8.92
N THR A 144 -6.53 14.01 9.61
CA THR A 144 -6.22 13.54 10.97
C THR A 144 -4.95 12.69 11.00
N VAL A 145 -4.78 11.78 10.03
CA VAL A 145 -3.56 10.96 9.93
C VAL A 145 -2.33 11.82 9.66
N ARG A 146 -2.43 12.81 8.74
CA ARG A 146 -1.32 13.75 8.48
C ARG A 146 -0.91 14.52 9.74
N ALA A 147 -1.87 15.02 10.52
CA ALA A 147 -1.58 15.73 11.76
C ALA A 147 -0.81 14.88 12.79
N ARG A 148 -0.97 13.55 12.76
CA ARG A 148 -0.23 12.61 13.62
C ARG A 148 1.20 12.33 13.13
N LEU A 149 1.50 12.58 11.86
CA LEU A 149 2.78 12.24 11.22
C LEU A 149 3.83 13.37 11.30
N GLY A 150 3.43 14.59 11.69
CA GLY A 150 4.31 15.75 11.85
C GLY A 150 4.37 16.62 10.60
#